data_AF-A0A6F9AAZ4-F1
#
_entry.id   AF-A0A6F9AAZ4-F1
#
_cell.length_a   1.000
_cell.length_b   1.000
_cell.length_c   1.000
_cell.angle_alpha   90.00
_cell.angle_beta   90.00
_cell.angle_gamma   90.00
#
_symmetry.space_group_name_H-M   'P 1'
#
loop_
_entity.id
_entity.type
_entity.pdbx_description
1 polymer ?
#
loop_
_entity_poly.entity_id
_entity_poly.type
_entity_poly.pdbx_seq_one_letter_code
_entity_poly.pdbx_strand_id
1 'polypeptide(L)'
;MATFISVPLKKSSEVDLVKPLSKFVTASYPTGEDQAEYIRSVEELNKLRKSALGRPLDKHESSLEILMRYYDQLCAVEPKFPFSENQLCLTFTWKDAFDKGSLFGGSVKLALASLGYEKTCVLFNGAALASQIASEQNLDSDEGLKAAAKYYQLASGAFGHIKDTVLSALNREPTMDISPETVGTLSLIMLAQAQEVFFLKATSGTHIRHTHTYVTHMLYTHFTRVCVHDSSNHCIIFPTDKMKDAIIAKLANQAADFYSDAIKQCQYKENLPKEVFPVLAAKHCIMQANAELHQSILAKQKKHFGEEIARLQHATELVKTVASRYDEYVSVKDLSDKISRALTAAKKDNDFIYHDRVPEVKDLEHIGKAALVKATAITPPLSAKFTDLFEKMVPMAVQQSMSVYSQRKAETVNRLVGTMREATNLCNGVLASLNLPAALEDLSGDSIPQSIVEKAHAIVQQGGLQSIEQLIRDLPELLTRNREILDEVYTHTHTHTHVHIPMICIV
;
A
#
# COMPACT_ATOMS: atom_id res chain seq x y z
N MET A 1 8.53 -32.30 -8.62
CA MET A 1 8.27 -31.22 -7.65
C MET A 1 8.14 -29.92 -8.43
N ALA A 2 7.03 -29.21 -8.26
CA ALA A 2 6.80 -27.95 -8.96
C ALA A 2 7.58 -26.83 -8.27
N THR A 3 8.63 -26.34 -8.91
CA THR A 3 9.49 -25.27 -8.37
C THR A 3 8.82 -23.92 -8.62
N PHE A 4 8.10 -23.39 -7.64
CA PHE A 4 7.51 -22.06 -7.70
C PHE A 4 8.50 -20.99 -7.21
N ILE A 5 8.46 -19.80 -7.83
CA ILE A 5 9.31 -18.67 -7.45
C ILE A 5 8.63 -17.94 -6.29
N SER A 6 9.41 -17.62 -5.25
CA SER A 6 8.98 -16.75 -4.16
C SER A 6 10.04 -15.67 -3.91
N VAL A 7 9.62 -14.57 -3.31
CA VAL A 7 10.46 -13.37 -3.11
C VAL A 7 10.92 -13.29 -1.65
N PRO A 8 12.20 -13.04 -1.36
CA PRO A 8 12.68 -12.80 0.00
C PRO A 8 12.15 -11.47 0.56
N LEU A 9 11.99 -11.42 1.89
CA LEU A 9 11.58 -10.19 2.57
C LEU A 9 12.74 -9.19 2.65
N LYS A 10 12.42 -7.90 2.46
CA LYS A 10 13.31 -6.79 2.82
C LYS A 10 13.48 -6.73 4.33
N LYS A 11 14.66 -6.27 4.75
CA LYS A 11 15.01 -6.09 6.17
C LYS A 11 15.02 -4.60 6.51
N SER A 12 14.33 -4.23 7.58
CA SER A 12 14.35 -2.86 8.13
C SER A 12 15.25 -2.79 9.35
N SER A 13 15.85 -1.62 9.60
CA SER A 13 16.41 -1.26 10.90
C SER A 13 15.30 -0.91 11.91
N GLU A 14 15.62 -0.97 13.21
CA GLU A 14 14.73 -0.45 14.25
C GLU A 14 14.60 1.07 14.12
N VAL A 15 13.39 1.56 14.35
CA VAL A 15 13.04 2.99 14.32
C VAL A 15 12.12 3.26 15.50
N ASP A 16 12.43 4.30 16.26
CA ASP A 16 11.57 4.78 17.34
C ASP A 16 10.48 5.70 16.76
N LEU A 17 9.25 5.17 16.65
CA LEU A 17 8.10 5.96 16.25
C LEU A 17 7.56 6.82 17.41
N VAL A 18 7.85 6.46 18.65
CA VAL A 18 7.20 7.06 19.83
C VAL A 18 7.68 8.48 20.03
N LYS A 19 8.99 8.69 20.15
CA LYS A 19 9.55 10.01 20.45
C LYS A 19 9.10 11.14 19.51
N PRO A 20 9.22 11.02 18.17
CA PRO A 20 8.82 12.10 17.27
C PRO A 20 7.30 12.30 17.19
N LEU A 21 6.51 11.23 17.16
CA LEU A 21 5.05 11.34 17.07
C LEU A 21 4.44 11.86 18.38
N SER A 22 4.89 11.38 19.54
CA SER A 22 4.45 11.88 20.84
C SER A 22 4.84 13.34 21.04
N LYS A 23 6.04 13.76 20.60
CA LYS A 23 6.43 15.18 20.63
C LYS A 23 5.46 16.06 19.83
N PHE A 24 5.03 15.60 18.66
CA PHE A 24 4.04 16.31 17.85
C PHE A 24 2.67 16.37 18.55
N VAL A 25 2.20 15.24 19.10
CA VAL A 25 0.93 15.18 19.83
C VAL A 25 0.93 16.12 21.04
N THR A 26 2.00 16.13 21.84
CA THR A 26 2.12 17.02 23.00
C THR A 26 2.13 18.50 22.60
N ALA A 27 2.74 18.84 21.46
CA ALA A 27 2.78 20.23 20.97
C ALA A 27 1.46 20.70 20.35
N SER A 28 0.67 19.77 19.78
CA SER A 28 -0.50 20.12 18.97
C SER A 28 -1.83 20.04 19.73
N TYR A 29 -1.88 19.24 20.79
CA TYR A 29 -3.10 19.00 21.56
C TYR A 29 -2.94 19.46 23.01
N PRO A 30 -3.97 20.07 23.63
CA PRO A 30 -3.93 20.45 25.03
C PRO A 30 -3.81 19.21 25.93
N THR A 31 -3.18 19.38 27.09
CA THR A 31 -3.05 18.30 28.09
C THR A 31 -4.43 17.85 28.55
N GLY A 32 -4.75 16.57 28.34
CA GLY A 32 -6.07 16.00 28.63
C GLY A 32 -6.19 14.53 28.19
N GLU A 33 -7.41 14.01 28.23
CA GLU A 33 -7.72 12.61 27.89
C GLU A 33 -7.41 12.27 26.43
N ASP A 34 -7.80 13.13 25.49
CA ASP A 34 -7.54 12.93 24.05
C ASP A 34 -6.04 12.86 23.74
N GLN A 35 -5.24 13.75 24.34
CA GLN A 35 -3.78 13.75 24.17
C GLN A 35 -3.16 12.44 24.69
N ALA A 36 -3.63 11.96 25.84
CA ALA A 36 -3.17 10.69 26.42
C ALA A 36 -3.59 9.48 25.56
N GLU A 37 -4.80 9.48 25.00
CA GLU A 37 -5.26 8.45 24.07
C GLU A 37 -4.38 8.38 22.81
N TYR A 38 -4.07 9.54 22.21
CA TYR A 38 -3.18 9.59 21.03
C TYR A 38 -1.75 9.11 21.33
N ILE A 39 -1.20 9.43 22.51
CA ILE A 39 0.12 8.93 22.92
C ILE A 39 0.10 7.40 23.06
N ARG A 40 -0.95 6.82 23.65
CA ARG A 40 -1.12 5.35 23.71
C ARG A 40 -1.23 4.74 22.30
N SER A 41 -1.97 5.38 21.40
CA SER A 41 -2.06 4.95 19.99
C SER A 41 -0.70 4.98 19.28
N VAL A 42 0.16 5.97 19.58
CA VAL A 42 1.54 6.03 19.10
C VAL A 42 2.39 4.85 19.62
N GLU A 43 2.26 4.50 20.89
CA GLU A 43 2.94 3.35 21.48
C GLU A 43 2.51 2.03 20.83
N GLU A 44 1.19 1.85 20.63
CA GLU A 44 0.65 0.67 19.94
C GLU A 44 1.08 0.59 18.46
N LEU A 45 1.18 1.74 17.76
CA LEU A 45 1.74 1.79 16.40
C LEU A 45 3.21 1.33 16.38
N ASN A 46 4.02 1.78 17.34
CA ASN A 46 5.42 1.37 17.46
C ASN A 46 5.56 -0.13 17.74
N LYS A 47 4.71 -0.67 18.61
CA LYS A 47 4.64 -2.11 18.91
C LYS A 47 4.20 -2.93 17.70
N LEU A 48 3.24 -2.42 16.92
CA LEU A 48 2.81 -3.05 15.67
C LEU A 48 3.96 -3.09 14.66
N ARG A 49 4.72 -1.98 14.49
CA ARG A 49 5.93 -1.97 13.65
C ARG A 49 6.94 -3.02 14.08
N LYS A 50 7.23 -3.12 15.39
CA LYS A 50 8.15 -4.14 15.93
C LYS A 50 7.66 -5.56 15.67
N SER A 51 6.35 -5.79 15.78
CA SER A 51 5.74 -7.10 15.51
C SER A 51 5.78 -7.47 14.03
N ALA A 52 5.59 -6.50 13.15
CA ALA A 52 5.59 -6.64 11.70
C ALA A 52 7.00 -6.78 11.11
N LEU A 53 7.99 -6.05 11.63
CA LEU A 53 9.30 -5.89 10.97
C LEU A 53 10.51 -6.25 11.86
N GLY A 54 10.33 -6.32 13.19
CA GLY A 54 11.43 -6.47 14.16
C GLY A 54 11.91 -7.91 14.35
N ARG A 55 11.25 -8.89 13.75
CA ARG A 55 11.62 -10.32 13.82
C ARG A 55 11.41 -11.01 12.47
N PRO A 56 12.10 -12.12 12.21
CA PRO A 56 11.74 -13.01 11.10
C PRO A 56 10.26 -13.40 11.22
N LEU A 57 9.54 -13.33 10.10
CA LEU A 57 8.14 -13.69 10.05
C LEU A 57 7.99 -15.15 9.59
N ASP A 58 7.10 -15.87 10.26
CA ASP A 58 6.69 -17.20 9.82
C ASP A 58 5.87 -17.11 8.53
N LYS A 59 5.98 -18.11 7.68
CA LYS A 59 5.27 -18.21 6.39
C LYS A 59 3.81 -18.63 6.59
N HIS A 60 3.06 -17.81 7.31
CA HIS A 60 1.70 -18.09 7.71
C HIS A 60 0.80 -16.85 7.56
N GLU A 61 -0.49 -17.07 7.33
CA GLU A 61 -1.49 -16.02 7.14
C GLU A 61 -1.54 -15.02 8.30
N SER A 62 -1.34 -15.48 9.55
CA SER A 62 -1.28 -14.60 10.72
C SER A 62 -0.12 -13.59 10.67
N SER A 63 1.03 -13.97 10.13
CA SER A 63 2.17 -13.05 9.94
C SER A 63 1.89 -12.04 8.84
N LEU A 64 1.24 -12.49 7.75
CA LEU A 64 0.80 -11.62 6.67
C LEU A 64 -0.22 -10.60 7.16
N GLU A 65 -1.16 -11.02 7.99
CA GLU A 65 -2.19 -10.17 8.58
C GLU A 65 -1.58 -9.04 9.44
N ILE A 66 -0.55 -9.35 10.24
CA ILE A 66 0.17 -8.34 11.02
C ILE A 66 0.88 -7.32 10.11
N LEU A 67 1.50 -7.77 9.01
CA LEU A 67 2.10 -6.87 8.01
C LEU A 67 1.07 -5.98 7.33
N MET A 68 -0.05 -6.55 6.89
CA MET A 68 -1.12 -5.82 6.21
C MET A 68 -1.79 -4.81 7.15
N ARG A 69 -1.99 -5.17 8.42
CA ARG A 69 -2.51 -4.26 9.43
C ARG A 69 -1.55 -3.09 9.68
N TYR A 70 -0.25 -3.35 9.67
CA TYR A 70 0.75 -2.28 9.77
C TYR A 70 0.70 -1.35 8.55
N TYR A 71 0.62 -1.91 7.34
CA TYR A 71 0.46 -1.13 6.11
C TYR A 71 -0.80 -0.23 6.14
N ASP A 72 -1.95 -0.79 6.54
CA ASP A 72 -3.20 -0.03 6.65
C ASP A 72 -3.09 1.11 7.66
N GLN A 73 -2.43 0.86 8.80
CA GLN A 73 -2.22 1.89 9.81
C GLN A 73 -1.29 3.01 9.32
N LEU A 74 -0.28 2.68 8.50
CA LEU A 74 0.56 3.70 7.85
C LEU A 74 -0.22 4.54 6.84
N CYS A 75 -1.16 3.93 6.10
CA CYS A 75 -2.05 4.67 5.21
C CYS A 75 -2.99 5.60 6.00
N ALA A 76 -3.54 5.12 7.11
CA ALA A 76 -4.48 5.88 7.93
C ALA A 76 -3.83 7.03 8.71
N VAL A 77 -2.56 6.88 9.11
CA VAL A 77 -1.82 7.90 9.89
C VAL A 77 -1.24 9.01 9.01
N GLU A 78 -0.98 8.75 7.74
CA GLU A 78 -0.38 9.70 6.79
C GLU A 78 -1.05 11.09 6.76
N PRO A 79 -2.39 11.23 6.62
CA PRO A 79 -3.02 12.55 6.58
C PRO A 79 -3.10 13.26 7.95
N LYS A 80 -2.74 12.58 9.05
CA LYS A 80 -2.95 13.05 10.43
C LYS A 80 -1.71 13.66 11.06
N PHE A 81 -0.55 13.47 10.44
CA PHE A 81 0.74 13.94 10.92
C PHE A 81 1.51 14.63 9.78
N PRO A 82 2.40 15.60 10.08
CA PRO A 82 3.11 16.39 9.07
C PRO A 82 4.32 15.64 8.49
N PHE A 83 4.10 14.46 7.89
CA PHE A 83 5.17 13.66 7.28
C PHE A 83 5.82 14.34 6.07
N SER A 84 5.04 15.11 5.29
CA SER A 84 5.51 15.78 4.07
C SER A 84 6.31 17.06 4.34
N GLU A 85 6.25 17.62 5.56
CA GLU A 85 6.85 18.92 5.89
C GLU A 85 8.24 18.79 6.53
N ASN A 86 8.84 17.58 6.55
CA ASN A 86 10.09 17.26 7.26
C ASN A 86 10.12 17.68 8.75
N GLN A 87 8.95 17.97 9.34
CA GLN A 87 8.84 18.34 10.75
C GLN A 87 9.01 17.14 11.69
N LEU A 88 8.74 15.94 11.18
CA LEU A 88 8.99 14.68 11.88
C LEU A 88 10.35 14.13 11.46
N CYS A 89 11.31 14.14 12.38
CA CYS A 89 12.62 13.50 12.19
C CYS A 89 12.53 11.97 12.25
N LEU A 90 11.79 11.37 11.31
CA LEU A 90 11.57 9.93 11.19
C LEU A 90 12.26 9.41 9.93
N THR A 91 13.39 8.69 10.10
CA THR A 91 14.14 8.10 8.99
C THR A 91 13.99 6.59 8.99
N PHE A 92 13.51 6.04 7.88
CA PHE A 92 13.33 4.61 7.68
C PHE A 92 14.48 4.05 6.87
N THR A 93 15.17 3.03 7.39
CA THR A 93 16.30 2.37 6.72
C THR A 93 15.93 0.95 6.34
N TRP A 94 15.98 0.65 5.04
CA TRP A 94 15.72 -0.67 4.49
C TRP A 94 16.89 -1.20 3.68
N LYS A 95 17.04 -2.52 3.71
CA LYS A 95 17.98 -3.28 2.90
C LYS A 95 17.31 -3.77 1.62
N ASP A 96 18.07 -3.80 0.52
CA ASP A 96 17.65 -4.46 -0.72
C ASP A 96 17.38 -5.96 -0.48
N ALA A 97 16.33 -6.50 -1.09
CA ALA A 97 15.89 -7.88 -0.94
C ALA A 97 16.79 -8.89 -1.67
N PHE A 98 17.46 -8.47 -2.75
CA PHE A 98 18.22 -9.34 -3.65
C PHE A 98 19.74 -9.21 -3.50
N ASP A 99 20.22 -8.26 -2.68
CA ASP A 99 21.63 -8.04 -2.34
C ASP A 99 22.55 -7.82 -3.57
N LYS A 100 22.00 -7.40 -4.72
CA LYS A 100 22.74 -7.26 -5.99
C LYS A 100 23.37 -5.88 -6.24
N GLY A 101 23.10 -4.88 -5.42
CA GLY A 101 23.42 -3.49 -5.74
C GLY A 101 24.83 -3.00 -5.37
N SER A 102 25.72 -3.82 -4.82
CA SER A 102 27.08 -3.38 -4.47
C SER A 102 28.12 -3.85 -5.47
N LEU A 103 28.84 -2.89 -6.05
CA LEU A 103 30.03 -3.10 -6.89
C LEU A 103 31.15 -3.90 -6.19
N PHE A 104 31.08 -4.09 -4.88
CA PHE A 104 32.08 -4.81 -4.07
C PHE A 104 31.46 -5.86 -3.13
N GLY A 105 30.28 -6.40 -3.45
CA GLY A 105 29.69 -7.54 -2.72
C GLY A 105 29.07 -7.19 -1.35
N GLY A 106 28.79 -5.92 -1.09
CA GLY A 106 28.03 -5.46 0.07
C GLY A 106 26.51 -5.45 -0.14
N SER A 107 25.76 -5.41 0.94
CA SER A 107 24.31 -5.21 0.87
C SER A 107 23.95 -3.73 0.74
N VAL A 108 23.14 -3.36 -0.25
CA VAL A 108 22.69 -1.97 -0.41
C VAL A 108 21.59 -1.65 0.60
N LYS A 109 21.79 -0.55 1.32
CA LYS A 109 20.81 0.03 2.24
C LYS A 109 20.43 1.42 1.76
N LEU A 110 19.16 1.78 1.92
CA LEU A 110 18.65 3.11 1.64
C LEU A 110 17.86 3.60 2.86
N ALA A 111 18.24 4.77 3.34
CA ALA A 111 17.62 5.47 4.47
C ALA A 111 16.92 6.73 3.95
N LEU A 112 15.60 6.82 4.15
CA LEU A 112 14.80 7.97 3.73
C LEU A 112 13.84 8.40 4.84
N ALA A 113 13.71 9.71 5.04
CA ALA A 113 12.68 10.29 5.88
C ALA A 113 11.38 10.48 5.09
N SER A 114 10.77 9.37 4.67
CA SER A 114 9.53 9.35 3.90
C SER A 114 8.63 8.22 4.35
N LEU A 115 7.38 8.55 4.71
CA LEU A 115 6.36 7.55 4.99
C LEU A 115 5.95 6.78 3.72
N GLY A 116 6.00 7.44 2.55
CA GLY A 116 5.79 6.78 1.26
C GLY A 116 6.80 5.66 1.01
N TYR A 117 8.05 5.86 1.41
CA TYR A 117 9.08 4.83 1.36
C TYR A 117 8.82 3.67 2.33
N GLU A 118 8.44 3.95 3.58
CA GLU A 118 8.06 2.91 4.55
C GLU A 118 6.89 2.07 4.03
N LYS A 119 5.80 2.72 3.57
CA LYS A 119 4.63 2.04 2.98
C LYS A 119 5.02 1.13 1.81
N THR A 120 5.86 1.63 0.90
CA THR A 120 6.33 0.87 -0.26
C THR A 120 7.08 -0.40 0.15
N CYS A 121 8.02 -0.28 1.09
CA CYS A 121 8.79 -1.41 1.59
C CYS A 121 7.94 -2.41 2.39
N VAL A 122 6.98 -1.95 3.18
CA VAL A 122 6.04 -2.82 3.90
C VAL A 122 5.14 -3.57 2.94
N LEU A 123 4.60 -2.90 1.91
CA LEU A 123 3.79 -3.56 0.88
C LEU A 123 4.60 -4.59 0.08
N PHE A 124 5.87 -4.28 -0.22
CA PHE A 124 6.79 -5.25 -0.84
C PHE A 124 6.91 -6.51 0.03
N ASN A 125 7.11 -6.35 1.34
CA ASN A 125 7.15 -7.48 2.27
C ASN A 125 5.81 -8.24 2.33
N GLY A 126 4.68 -7.54 2.25
CA GLY A 126 3.36 -8.16 2.13
C GLY A 126 3.25 -9.04 0.88
N ALA A 127 3.66 -8.54 -0.28
CA ALA A 127 3.70 -9.28 -1.53
C ALA A 127 4.65 -10.48 -1.48
N ALA A 128 5.85 -10.27 -0.94
CA ALA A 128 6.88 -11.29 -0.80
C ALA A 128 6.44 -12.41 0.15
N LEU A 129 5.87 -12.10 1.31
CA LEU A 129 5.33 -13.11 2.22
C LEU A 129 4.15 -13.88 1.61
N ALA A 130 3.25 -13.19 0.91
CA ALA A 130 2.18 -13.85 0.17
C ALA A 130 2.72 -14.83 -0.88
N SER A 131 3.78 -14.47 -1.61
CA SER A 131 4.44 -15.39 -2.56
C SER A 131 5.03 -16.63 -1.88
N GLN A 132 5.61 -16.47 -0.68
CA GLN A 132 6.17 -17.58 0.09
C GLN A 132 5.06 -18.52 0.59
N ILE A 133 3.98 -17.97 1.17
CA ILE A 133 2.81 -18.74 1.61
C ILE A 133 2.21 -19.51 0.43
N ALA A 134 2.08 -18.87 -0.75
CA ALA A 134 1.54 -19.50 -1.95
C ALA A 134 2.40 -20.68 -2.42
N SER A 135 3.73 -20.55 -2.34
CA SER A 135 4.67 -21.59 -2.77
C SER A 135 4.69 -22.82 -1.85
N GLU A 136 4.22 -22.68 -0.61
CA GLU A 136 4.17 -23.77 0.38
C GLU A 136 2.82 -24.50 0.45
N GLN A 137 1.84 -24.05 -0.34
CA GLN A 137 0.54 -24.71 -0.37
C GLN A 137 0.63 -26.13 -0.95
N ASN A 138 -0.19 -27.04 -0.41
CA ASN A 138 -0.37 -28.36 -0.99
C ASN A 138 -1.22 -28.25 -2.27
N LEU A 139 -0.60 -28.39 -3.44
CA LEU A 139 -1.28 -28.28 -4.74
C LEU A 139 -2.08 -29.52 -5.14
N ASP A 140 -2.06 -30.57 -4.31
CA ASP A 140 -2.91 -31.75 -4.46
C ASP A 140 -4.27 -31.59 -3.74
N SER A 141 -4.45 -30.53 -2.93
CA SER A 141 -5.73 -30.20 -2.29
C SER A 141 -6.41 -29.01 -2.93
N ASP A 142 -7.75 -29.05 -3.00
CA ASP A 142 -8.55 -27.95 -3.53
C ASP A 142 -8.40 -26.67 -2.70
N GLU A 143 -8.29 -26.81 -1.38
CA GLU A 143 -8.01 -25.70 -0.46
C GLU A 143 -6.65 -25.07 -0.72
N GLY A 144 -5.61 -25.89 -0.94
CA GLY A 144 -4.25 -25.41 -1.19
C GLY A 144 -4.13 -24.72 -2.56
N LEU A 145 -4.76 -25.26 -3.60
CA LEU A 145 -4.87 -24.61 -4.91
C LEU A 145 -5.59 -23.25 -4.81
N LYS A 146 -6.70 -23.19 -4.07
CA LYS A 146 -7.45 -21.94 -3.85
C LYS A 146 -6.61 -20.90 -3.10
N ALA A 147 -5.93 -21.32 -2.03
CA ALA A 147 -5.05 -20.45 -1.25
C ALA A 147 -3.88 -19.93 -2.10
N ALA A 148 -3.19 -20.81 -2.84
CA ALA A 148 -2.07 -20.42 -3.70
C ALA A 148 -2.48 -19.37 -4.74
N ALA A 149 -3.63 -19.58 -5.41
CA ALA A 149 -4.13 -18.60 -6.38
C ALA A 149 -4.54 -17.26 -5.74
N LYS A 150 -5.12 -17.28 -4.52
CA LYS A 150 -5.43 -16.04 -3.77
C LYS A 150 -4.14 -15.25 -3.52
N TYR A 151 -3.12 -15.90 -2.97
CA TYR A 151 -1.89 -15.24 -2.55
C TYR A 151 -1.00 -14.80 -3.71
N TYR A 152 -0.92 -15.56 -4.81
CA TYR A 152 -0.20 -15.11 -6.00
C TYR A 152 -0.88 -13.89 -6.66
N GLN A 153 -2.22 -13.84 -6.72
CA GLN A 153 -2.92 -12.66 -7.25
C GLN A 153 -2.76 -11.44 -6.33
N LEU A 154 -2.75 -11.64 -5.01
CA LEU A 154 -2.44 -10.59 -4.03
C LEU A 154 -1.01 -10.07 -4.22
N ALA A 155 -0.01 -10.95 -4.32
CA ALA A 155 1.38 -10.58 -4.54
C ALA A 155 1.55 -9.84 -5.89
N SER A 156 0.91 -10.32 -6.95
CA SER A 156 0.90 -9.67 -8.27
C SER A 156 0.33 -8.24 -8.18
N GLY A 157 -0.81 -8.10 -7.50
CA GLY A 157 -1.46 -6.82 -7.23
C GLY A 157 -0.60 -5.84 -6.45
N ALA A 158 0.01 -6.31 -5.36
CA ALA A 158 0.88 -5.52 -4.50
C ALA A 158 2.13 -5.03 -5.22
N PHE A 159 2.83 -5.89 -5.96
CA PHE A 159 3.97 -5.47 -6.78
C PHE A 159 3.55 -4.52 -7.91
N GLY A 160 2.38 -4.73 -8.53
CA GLY A 160 1.83 -3.83 -9.53
C GLY A 160 1.53 -2.44 -8.97
N HIS A 161 0.94 -2.37 -7.77
CA HIS A 161 0.70 -1.10 -7.08
C HIS A 161 1.99 -0.36 -6.75
N ILE A 162 3.03 -1.08 -6.31
CA ILE A 162 4.35 -0.49 -6.05
C ILE A 162 4.93 0.10 -7.35
N LYS A 163 4.83 -0.62 -8.46
CA LYS A 163 5.33 -0.16 -9.77
C LYS A 163 4.74 1.21 -10.13
N ASP A 164 3.43 1.38 -9.92
CA ASP A 164 2.72 2.58 -10.34
C ASP A 164 2.90 3.75 -9.37
N THR A 165 3.27 3.51 -8.12
CA THR A 165 3.31 4.52 -7.06
C THR A 165 4.71 4.90 -6.59
N VAL A 166 5.72 4.01 -6.72
CA VAL A 166 7.05 4.18 -6.10
C VAL A 166 7.74 5.48 -6.49
N LEU A 167 7.69 5.88 -7.76
CA LEU A 167 8.35 7.11 -8.23
C LEU A 167 7.69 8.39 -7.70
N SER A 168 6.39 8.34 -7.39
CA SER A 168 5.67 9.47 -6.78
C SER A 168 5.83 9.51 -5.26
N ALA A 169 6.06 8.35 -4.63
CA ALA A 169 6.20 8.21 -3.19
C ALA A 169 7.62 8.54 -2.69
N LEU A 170 8.63 8.47 -3.57
CA LEU A 170 10.03 8.70 -3.25
C LEU A 170 10.57 9.93 -3.98
N ASN A 171 11.29 10.79 -3.26
CA ASN A 171 11.99 11.96 -3.82
C ASN A 171 13.40 11.65 -4.37
N ARG A 172 13.75 10.36 -4.45
CA ARG A 172 15.07 9.84 -4.87
C ARG A 172 14.90 8.49 -5.55
N GLU A 173 15.93 8.05 -6.25
CA GLU A 173 15.92 6.73 -6.91
C GLU A 173 15.73 5.59 -5.89
N PRO A 174 14.81 4.64 -6.15
CA PRO A 174 14.59 3.46 -5.31
C PRO A 174 15.77 2.49 -5.34
N THR A 175 15.84 1.59 -4.36
CA THR A 175 16.69 0.39 -4.48
C THR A 175 16.18 -0.51 -5.60
N MET A 176 17.07 -1.35 -6.14
CA MET A 176 16.79 -2.15 -7.34
C MET A 176 15.56 -3.05 -7.18
N ASP A 177 15.38 -3.61 -5.99
CA ASP A 177 14.26 -4.49 -5.65
C ASP A 177 12.87 -3.85 -5.75
N ILE A 178 12.74 -2.57 -5.41
CA ILE A 178 11.48 -1.80 -5.48
C ILE A 178 11.41 -0.87 -6.71
N SER A 179 12.35 -0.96 -7.64
CA SER A 179 12.28 -0.23 -8.91
C SER A 179 11.08 -0.67 -9.76
N PRO A 180 10.43 0.24 -10.52
CA PRO A 180 9.26 -0.09 -11.34
C PRO A 180 9.45 -1.29 -12.27
N GLU A 181 10.65 -1.44 -12.82
CA GLU A 181 11.04 -2.54 -13.69
C GLU A 181 11.02 -3.88 -12.93
N THR A 182 11.68 -3.92 -11.77
CA THR A 182 11.80 -5.14 -10.97
C THR A 182 10.45 -5.58 -10.43
N VAL A 183 9.69 -4.67 -9.79
CA VAL A 183 8.36 -5.02 -9.27
C VAL A 183 7.35 -5.27 -10.38
N GLY A 184 7.47 -4.63 -11.54
CA GLY A 184 6.67 -4.96 -12.73
C GLY A 184 6.90 -6.40 -13.20
N THR A 185 8.16 -6.83 -13.22
CA THR A 185 8.51 -8.21 -13.57
C THR A 185 8.00 -9.18 -12.51
N LEU A 186 8.21 -8.90 -11.22
CA LEU A 186 7.69 -9.73 -10.12
C LEU A 186 6.16 -9.85 -10.17
N SER A 187 5.46 -8.75 -10.45
CA SER A 187 3.99 -8.74 -10.59
C SER A 187 3.53 -9.72 -11.66
N LEU A 188 4.21 -9.75 -12.82
CA LEU A 188 3.90 -10.66 -13.91
C LEU A 188 4.27 -12.12 -13.60
N ILE A 189 5.41 -12.36 -12.94
CA ILE A 189 5.81 -13.70 -12.48
C ILE A 189 4.75 -14.29 -11.54
N MET A 190 4.29 -13.50 -10.56
CA MET A 190 3.23 -13.92 -9.63
C MET A 190 1.92 -14.20 -10.38
N LEU A 191 1.57 -13.39 -11.38
CA LEU A 191 0.37 -13.62 -12.20
C LEU A 191 0.47 -14.92 -13.03
N ALA A 192 1.65 -15.21 -13.59
CA ALA A 192 1.91 -16.44 -14.32
C ALA A 192 1.76 -17.67 -13.42
N GLN A 193 2.32 -17.63 -12.20
CA GLN A 193 2.17 -18.69 -11.20
C GLN A 193 0.71 -18.87 -10.75
N ALA A 194 -0.06 -17.79 -10.61
CA ALA A 194 -1.50 -17.89 -10.35
C ALA A 194 -2.22 -18.63 -11.49
N GLN A 195 -1.91 -18.30 -12.75
CA GLN A 195 -2.51 -18.96 -13.91
C GLN A 195 -2.11 -20.44 -14.00
N GLU A 196 -0.86 -20.77 -13.66
CA GLU A 196 -0.39 -22.15 -13.53
C GLU A 196 -1.19 -22.92 -12.47
N VAL A 197 -1.50 -22.31 -11.32
CA VAL A 197 -2.35 -22.94 -10.28
C VAL A 197 -3.77 -23.24 -10.80
N PHE A 198 -4.36 -22.34 -11.59
CA PHE A 198 -5.65 -22.62 -12.24
C PHE A 198 -5.56 -23.75 -13.27
N PHE A 199 -4.47 -23.81 -14.03
CA PHE A 199 -4.19 -24.94 -14.92
C PHE A 199 -4.10 -26.26 -14.13
N LEU A 200 -3.35 -26.28 -13.02
CA LEU A 200 -3.23 -27.45 -12.15
C LEU A 200 -4.61 -27.89 -11.65
N LYS A 201 -5.42 -26.96 -11.12
CA LYS A 201 -6.80 -27.27 -10.71
C LYS A 201 -7.63 -27.89 -11.83
N ALA A 202 -7.55 -27.33 -13.04
CA ALA A 202 -8.29 -27.84 -14.19
C ALA A 202 -7.86 -29.27 -14.58
N THR A 203 -6.59 -29.62 -14.33
CA THR A 203 -6.04 -30.97 -14.56
C THR A 203 -6.30 -31.95 -13.41
N SER A 204 -6.43 -31.47 -12.17
CA SER A 204 -6.56 -32.27 -10.94
C SER A 204 -7.95 -32.84 -10.67
N GLY A 205 -8.87 -32.83 -11.64
CA GLY A 205 -10.25 -33.30 -11.44
C GLY A 205 -10.33 -34.77 -10.96
N THR A 206 -10.54 -34.91 -9.66
CA THR A 206 -11.03 -36.02 -8.83
C THR A 206 -10.86 -37.46 -9.34
N HIS A 207 -9.86 -38.13 -8.76
CA HIS A 207 -9.84 -39.58 -8.51
C HIS A 207 -10.45 -39.91 -7.13
N ILE A 208 -11.50 -39.20 -6.69
CA ILE A 208 -12.14 -39.39 -5.38
C ILE A 208 -13.49 -40.08 -5.56
N ARG A 209 -13.50 -41.35 -5.13
CA ARG A 209 -14.60 -42.28 -4.80
C ARG A 209 -16.03 -41.79 -4.97
N HIS A 210 -16.80 -42.61 -5.70
CA HIS A 210 -18.24 -42.78 -5.59
C HIS A 210 -18.82 -42.32 -4.23
N THR A 211 -19.67 -41.31 -4.24
CA THR A 211 -20.92 -41.32 -3.48
C THR A 211 -21.91 -40.36 -4.12
N HIS A 212 -23.08 -40.91 -4.46
CA HIS A 212 -24.34 -40.27 -4.83
C HIS A 212 -24.49 -39.59 -6.20
N THR A 213 -24.84 -40.45 -7.16
CA THR A 213 -25.99 -40.36 -8.06
C THR A 213 -27.05 -39.30 -7.69
N TYR A 214 -27.60 -38.69 -8.74
CA TYR A 214 -28.70 -37.69 -8.82
C TYR A 214 -28.23 -36.23 -8.74
N VAL A 215 -27.93 -35.60 -9.88
CA VAL A 215 -28.79 -34.60 -10.57
C VAL A 215 -28.15 -34.30 -11.94
N THR A 216 -28.42 -35.13 -12.95
CA THR A 216 -28.17 -34.79 -14.37
C THR A 216 -29.48 -34.36 -14.99
N HIS A 217 -29.91 -33.14 -14.70
CA HIS A 217 -30.80 -32.29 -15.51
C HIS A 217 -31.14 -31.06 -14.68
N MET A 218 -30.43 -29.94 -14.88
CA MET A 218 -30.94 -28.56 -14.71
C MET A 218 -29.80 -27.56 -14.92
N LEU A 219 -29.87 -26.89 -16.07
CA LEU A 219 -29.56 -25.47 -16.25
C LEU A 219 -28.10 -25.00 -16.14
N TYR A 220 -27.51 -24.92 -17.33
CA TYR A 220 -26.99 -23.70 -17.98
C TYR A 220 -27.59 -22.34 -17.50
N THR A 221 -27.66 -22.01 -16.21
CA THR A 221 -28.03 -20.63 -15.73
C THR A 221 -27.88 -20.32 -14.24
N HIS A 222 -27.25 -21.14 -13.39
CA HIS A 222 -27.07 -20.77 -11.97
C HIS A 222 -25.73 -21.27 -11.40
N PHE A 223 -24.70 -20.42 -11.49
CA PHE A 223 -23.44 -20.61 -10.75
C PHE A 223 -23.66 -20.11 -9.31
N THR A 224 -24.09 -21.03 -8.44
CA THR A 224 -24.29 -20.76 -7.02
C THR A 224 -22.98 -20.44 -6.31
N ARG A 225 -22.99 -19.25 -5.70
CA ARG A 225 -22.03 -18.66 -4.78
C ARG A 225 -21.61 -19.63 -3.67
N VAL A 226 -20.34 -19.99 -3.63
CA VAL A 226 -19.65 -20.27 -2.36
C VAL A 226 -18.79 -19.05 -2.05
N CYS A 227 -19.42 -18.06 -1.42
CA CYS A 227 -18.72 -16.92 -0.84
C CYS A 227 -17.94 -17.40 0.39
N VAL A 228 -16.62 -17.45 0.31
CA VAL A 228 -15.83 -17.26 1.52
C VAL A 228 -15.92 -15.75 1.80
N HIS A 229 -16.62 -15.38 2.86
CA HIS A 229 -16.68 -14.00 3.33
C HIS A 229 -15.25 -13.57 3.69
N ASP A 230 -14.67 -12.71 2.86
CA ASP A 230 -13.52 -11.88 3.17
C ASP A 230 -13.79 -10.51 2.53
N SER A 231 -13.38 -9.44 3.21
CA SER A 231 -13.84 -8.05 3.08
C SER A 231 -13.59 -7.36 1.73
N SER A 232 -13.05 -8.08 0.74
CA SER A 232 -12.77 -7.59 -0.61
C SER A 232 -13.64 -8.36 -1.59
N ASN A 233 -14.62 -7.68 -2.17
CA ASN A 233 -15.76 -8.20 -2.95
C ASN A 233 -15.34 -8.88 -4.29
N HIS A 234 -14.50 -9.91 -4.25
CA HIS A 234 -14.01 -10.66 -5.40
C HIS A 234 -14.25 -12.16 -5.24
N CYS A 235 -15.28 -12.65 -5.92
CA CYS A 235 -15.51 -14.08 -6.04
C CYS A 235 -14.49 -14.67 -7.02
N ILE A 236 -13.48 -15.36 -6.51
CA ILE A 236 -12.62 -16.20 -7.34
C ILE A 236 -13.42 -17.45 -7.71
N ILE A 237 -13.84 -17.57 -8.97
CA ILE A 237 -14.58 -18.74 -9.46
C ILE A 237 -13.57 -19.87 -9.69
N PHE A 238 -13.56 -20.83 -8.77
CA PHE A 238 -12.70 -22.02 -8.85
C PHE A 238 -13.47 -23.19 -9.46
N PRO A 239 -12.98 -23.84 -10.54
CA PRO A 239 -13.64 -25.00 -11.16
C PRO A 239 -13.67 -26.21 -10.21
N THR A 240 -14.81 -26.92 -10.12
CA THR A 240 -14.97 -28.10 -9.22
C THR A 240 -14.64 -29.43 -9.90
N ASP A 241 -14.81 -29.54 -11.22
CA ASP A 241 -14.64 -30.79 -11.98
C ASP A 241 -13.44 -30.75 -12.94
N LYS A 242 -13.00 -31.93 -13.40
CA LYS A 242 -12.01 -32.05 -14.49
C LYS A 242 -12.51 -31.28 -15.71
N MET A 243 -11.77 -30.26 -16.12
CA MET A 243 -12.17 -29.46 -17.28
C MET A 243 -11.90 -30.21 -18.58
N LYS A 244 -12.63 -29.86 -19.64
CA LYS A 244 -12.37 -30.39 -20.99
C LYS A 244 -10.95 -30.02 -21.44
N ASP A 245 -10.27 -30.92 -22.15
CA ASP A 245 -8.90 -30.70 -22.66
C ASP A 245 -8.77 -29.40 -23.48
N ALA A 246 -9.82 -29.01 -24.20
CA ALA A 246 -9.87 -27.75 -24.94
C ALA A 246 -9.74 -26.49 -24.04
N ILE A 247 -10.23 -26.54 -22.80
CA ILE A 247 -10.06 -25.44 -21.84
C ILE A 247 -8.68 -25.53 -21.19
N ILE A 248 -8.25 -26.73 -20.80
CA ILE A 248 -6.94 -26.95 -20.19
C ILE A 248 -5.82 -26.46 -21.12
N ALA A 249 -5.91 -26.74 -22.42
CA ALA A 249 -4.96 -26.26 -23.42
C ALA A 249 -4.90 -24.72 -23.47
N LYS A 250 -6.06 -24.05 -23.42
CA LYS A 250 -6.13 -22.57 -23.41
C LYS A 250 -5.58 -21.96 -22.12
N LEU A 251 -5.81 -22.61 -20.97
CA LEU A 251 -5.28 -22.17 -19.68
C LEU A 251 -3.76 -22.29 -19.63
N ALA A 252 -3.22 -23.43 -20.08
CA ALA A 252 -1.79 -23.68 -20.19
C ALA A 252 -1.12 -22.70 -21.17
N ASN A 253 -1.74 -22.45 -22.32
CA ASN A 253 -1.22 -21.51 -23.30
C ASN A 253 -1.20 -20.06 -22.79
N GLN A 254 -2.20 -19.66 -21.98
CA GLN A 254 -2.16 -18.35 -21.31
C GLN A 254 -1.06 -18.27 -20.25
N ALA A 255 -0.81 -19.35 -19.49
CA ALA A 255 0.31 -19.38 -18.54
C ALA A 255 1.66 -19.27 -19.27
N ALA A 256 1.81 -19.99 -20.39
CA ALA A 256 3.01 -19.92 -21.23
C ALA A 256 3.27 -18.49 -21.75
N ASP A 257 2.21 -17.76 -22.11
CA ASP A 257 2.27 -16.36 -22.54
C ASP A 257 2.76 -15.43 -21.44
N PHE A 258 2.20 -15.54 -20.22
CA PHE A 258 2.65 -14.76 -19.08
C PHE A 258 4.11 -15.05 -18.71
N TYR A 259 4.55 -16.32 -18.75
CA TYR A 259 5.95 -16.66 -18.57
C TYR A 259 6.84 -16.12 -19.68
N SER A 260 6.39 -16.15 -20.94
CA SER A 260 7.12 -15.58 -22.08
C SER A 260 7.36 -14.09 -21.89
N ASP A 261 6.31 -13.36 -21.48
CA ASP A 261 6.41 -11.93 -21.24
C ASP A 261 7.30 -11.59 -20.03
N ALA A 262 7.28 -12.42 -18.97
CA ALA A 262 8.22 -12.29 -17.86
C ALA A 262 9.68 -12.53 -18.30
N ILE A 263 9.93 -13.52 -19.16
CA ILE A 263 11.26 -13.79 -19.73
C ILE A 263 11.76 -12.58 -20.53
N LYS A 264 10.92 -11.99 -21.38
CA LYS A 264 11.28 -10.80 -22.17
C LYS A 264 11.68 -9.62 -21.27
N GLN A 265 11.01 -9.45 -20.12
CA GLN A 265 11.35 -8.41 -19.15
C GLN A 265 12.69 -8.71 -18.42
N CYS A 266 12.98 -9.99 -18.15
CA CYS A 266 14.23 -10.42 -17.53
C CYS A 266 15.44 -10.43 -18.49
N GLN A 267 15.26 -10.72 -19.78
CA GLN A 267 16.36 -11.00 -20.72
C GLN A 267 17.33 -9.83 -20.89
N TYR A 268 16.87 -8.60 -20.64
CA TYR A 268 17.67 -7.39 -20.79
C TYR A 268 18.19 -6.82 -19.46
N LYS A 269 17.89 -7.46 -18.31
CA LYS A 269 18.08 -6.87 -16.98
C LYS A 269 18.48 -7.93 -15.92
N GLU A 270 19.67 -7.81 -15.35
CA GLU A 270 20.18 -8.73 -14.30
C GLU A 270 19.67 -8.42 -12.87
N ASN A 271 18.45 -7.89 -12.74
CA ASN A 271 17.95 -7.32 -11.48
C ASN A 271 17.43 -8.38 -10.49
N LEU A 272 17.09 -9.58 -10.96
CA LEU A 272 16.53 -10.68 -10.17
C LEU A 272 17.57 -11.76 -9.84
N PRO A 273 17.35 -12.60 -8.81
CA PRO A 273 18.22 -13.73 -8.50
C PRO A 273 18.50 -14.63 -9.71
N LYS A 274 19.69 -15.25 -9.76
CA LYS A 274 20.20 -15.95 -10.96
C LYS A 274 19.35 -17.16 -11.34
N GLU A 275 18.68 -17.75 -10.37
CA GLU A 275 17.77 -18.89 -10.49
C GLU A 275 16.42 -18.52 -11.12
N VAL A 276 16.02 -17.24 -11.11
CA VAL A 276 14.69 -16.83 -11.61
C VAL A 276 14.57 -17.06 -13.11
N PHE A 277 15.55 -16.59 -13.90
CA PHE A 277 15.51 -16.72 -15.36
C PHE A 277 15.40 -18.17 -15.85
N PRO A 278 16.26 -19.12 -15.43
CA PRO A 278 16.15 -20.51 -15.89
C PRO A 278 14.84 -21.17 -15.44
N VAL A 279 14.31 -20.85 -14.26
CA VAL A 279 12.99 -21.36 -13.81
C VAL A 279 11.86 -20.82 -14.71
N LEU A 280 11.88 -19.53 -15.07
CA LEU A 280 10.88 -18.95 -15.98
C LEU A 280 10.94 -19.60 -17.37
N ALA A 281 12.14 -19.74 -17.93
CA ALA A 281 12.36 -20.38 -19.22
C ALA A 281 11.85 -21.83 -19.22
N ALA A 282 12.14 -22.58 -18.15
CA ALA A 282 11.66 -23.92 -17.99
C ALA A 282 10.13 -23.99 -17.88
N LYS A 283 9.51 -23.14 -17.05
CA LYS A 283 8.05 -23.09 -16.90
C LYS A 283 7.33 -22.67 -18.18
N HIS A 284 7.88 -21.72 -18.95
CA HIS A 284 7.36 -21.36 -20.27
C HIS A 284 7.26 -22.60 -21.18
N CYS A 285 8.35 -23.35 -21.33
CA CYS A 285 8.38 -24.56 -22.14
C CYS A 285 7.45 -25.66 -21.59
N ILE A 286 7.39 -25.86 -20.27
CA ILE A 286 6.49 -26.84 -19.64
C ILE A 286 5.02 -26.49 -19.90
N MET A 287 4.64 -25.22 -19.75
CA MET A 287 3.26 -24.78 -19.99
C MET A 287 2.89 -24.90 -21.47
N GLN A 288 3.81 -24.57 -22.38
CA GLN A 288 3.59 -24.76 -23.82
C GLN A 288 3.47 -26.25 -24.19
N ALA A 289 4.31 -27.12 -23.62
CA ALA A 289 4.21 -28.57 -23.83
C ALA A 289 2.88 -29.14 -23.31
N ASN A 290 2.37 -28.65 -22.17
CA ASN A 290 1.05 -29.02 -21.66
C ASN A 290 -0.07 -28.53 -22.58
N ALA A 291 0.04 -27.32 -23.13
CA ALA A 291 -0.94 -26.80 -24.10
C ALA A 291 -1.02 -27.70 -25.34
N GLU A 292 0.13 -28.06 -25.91
CA GLU A 292 0.21 -28.95 -27.08
C GLU A 292 -0.27 -30.38 -26.77
N LEU A 293 0.06 -30.92 -25.59
CA LEU A 293 -0.42 -32.22 -25.15
C LEU A 293 -1.95 -32.26 -25.09
N HIS A 294 -2.58 -31.30 -24.41
CA HIS A 294 -4.04 -31.28 -24.29
C HIS A 294 -4.73 -30.96 -25.63
N GLN A 295 -4.13 -30.14 -26.48
CA GLN A 295 -4.64 -29.88 -27.82
C GLN A 295 -4.52 -31.12 -28.74
N SER A 296 -3.48 -31.94 -28.59
CA SER A 296 -3.34 -33.20 -29.33
C SER A 296 -4.45 -34.20 -28.99
N ILE A 297 -4.90 -34.23 -27.73
CA ILE A 297 -6.04 -35.06 -27.29
C ILE A 297 -7.33 -34.60 -27.99
N LEU A 298 -7.51 -33.28 -28.17
CA LEU A 298 -8.64 -32.74 -28.92
C LEU A 298 -8.57 -33.08 -30.42
N ALA A 299 -7.38 -33.00 -31.03
CA ALA A 299 -7.16 -33.39 -32.42
C ALA A 299 -7.51 -34.87 -32.66
N LYS A 300 -7.08 -35.74 -31.74
CA LYS A 300 -7.45 -37.17 -31.72
C LYS A 300 -8.97 -37.37 -31.68
N GLN A 301 -9.68 -36.66 -30.80
CA GLN A 301 -11.14 -36.74 -30.69
C GLN A 301 -11.85 -36.31 -31.97
N LYS A 302 -11.27 -35.34 -32.70
CA LYS A 302 -11.74 -34.88 -34.01
C LYS A 302 -11.28 -35.76 -35.19
N LYS A 303 -10.51 -36.82 -34.93
CA LYS A 303 -9.90 -37.72 -35.92
C LYS A 303 -8.89 -37.03 -36.85
N HIS A 304 -8.21 -35.99 -36.35
CA HIS A 304 -7.06 -35.38 -37.02
C HIS A 304 -5.78 -36.00 -36.46
N PHE A 305 -5.43 -37.19 -36.94
CA PHE A 305 -4.33 -37.99 -36.38
C PHE A 305 -2.95 -37.43 -36.77
N GLY A 306 -2.84 -36.82 -37.96
CA GLY A 306 -1.63 -36.10 -38.36
C GLY A 306 -1.33 -34.92 -37.42
N GLU A 307 -2.36 -34.14 -37.08
CA GLU A 307 -2.25 -33.03 -36.12
C GLU A 307 -1.90 -33.52 -34.70
N GLU A 308 -2.51 -34.62 -34.23
CA GLU A 308 -2.17 -35.24 -32.94
C GLU A 308 -0.66 -35.53 -32.86
N ILE A 309 -0.09 -36.16 -33.90
CA ILE A 309 1.34 -36.50 -33.95
C ILE A 309 2.21 -35.24 -34.00
N ALA A 310 1.88 -34.27 -34.85
CA ALA A 310 2.66 -33.03 -34.99
C ALA A 310 2.75 -32.26 -33.65
N ARG A 311 1.62 -32.14 -32.93
CA ARG A 311 1.58 -31.48 -31.61
C ARG A 311 2.36 -32.24 -30.55
N LEU A 312 2.26 -33.57 -30.52
CA LEU A 312 3.01 -34.41 -29.58
C LEU A 312 4.53 -34.41 -29.87
N GLN A 313 4.93 -34.28 -31.13
CA GLN A 313 6.34 -34.07 -31.51
C GLN A 313 6.86 -32.74 -30.98
N HIS A 314 6.10 -31.65 -31.19
CA HIS A 314 6.45 -30.33 -30.65
C HIS A 314 6.54 -30.34 -29.11
N ALA A 315 5.58 -30.96 -28.43
CA ALA A 315 5.60 -31.13 -26.98
C ALA A 315 6.84 -31.91 -26.50
N THR A 316 7.28 -32.92 -27.27
CA THR A 316 8.48 -33.72 -26.98
C THR A 316 9.76 -32.89 -27.10
N GLU A 317 9.88 -32.04 -28.10
CA GLU A 317 11.03 -31.13 -28.29
C GLU A 317 11.14 -30.12 -27.13
N LEU A 318 10.01 -29.57 -26.69
CA LEU A 318 9.94 -28.65 -25.56
C LEU A 318 10.40 -29.31 -24.25
N VAL A 319 9.85 -30.48 -23.90
CA VAL A 319 10.24 -31.17 -22.64
C VAL A 319 11.68 -31.69 -22.70
N LYS A 320 12.19 -32.09 -23.88
CA LYS A 320 13.59 -32.47 -24.07
C LYS A 320 14.52 -31.27 -23.86
N THR A 321 14.13 -30.09 -24.33
CA THR A 321 14.87 -28.85 -24.08
C THR A 321 14.96 -28.58 -22.58
N VAL A 322 13.85 -28.71 -21.85
CA VAL A 322 13.83 -28.51 -20.39
C VAL A 322 14.69 -29.53 -19.67
N ALA A 323 14.57 -30.81 -20.01
CA ALA A 323 15.36 -31.89 -19.41
C ALA A 323 16.87 -31.80 -19.69
N SER A 324 17.29 -31.07 -20.72
CA SER A 324 18.72 -30.92 -21.08
C SER A 324 19.35 -29.62 -20.59
N ARG A 325 18.55 -28.57 -20.35
CA ARG A 325 19.06 -27.23 -20.00
C ARG A 325 18.70 -26.78 -18.59
N TYR A 326 17.64 -27.33 -18.00
CA TYR A 326 17.05 -26.84 -16.75
C TYR A 326 16.72 -27.95 -15.75
N ASP A 327 17.39 -29.11 -15.86
CA ASP A 327 17.20 -30.28 -15.01
C ASP A 327 17.55 -30.04 -13.53
N GLU A 328 18.50 -29.13 -13.25
CA GLU A 328 18.83 -28.67 -11.90
C GLU A 328 17.64 -27.97 -11.21
N TYR A 329 16.75 -27.34 -11.97
CA TYR A 329 15.68 -26.49 -11.43
C TYR A 329 14.31 -27.17 -11.42
N VAL A 330 14.01 -28.00 -12.42
CA VAL A 330 12.69 -28.64 -12.59
C VAL A 330 12.81 -30.07 -13.10
N SER A 331 11.94 -30.94 -12.59
CA SER A 331 11.81 -32.31 -13.08
C SER A 331 10.58 -32.44 -13.98
N VAL A 332 10.79 -32.85 -15.24
CA VAL A 332 9.74 -33.05 -16.26
C VAL A 332 9.55 -34.53 -16.63
N LYS A 333 10.13 -35.46 -15.86
CA LYS A 333 10.16 -36.89 -16.18
C LYS A 333 8.76 -37.46 -16.44
N ASP A 334 7.82 -37.24 -15.53
CA ASP A 334 6.47 -37.79 -15.65
C ASP A 334 5.71 -37.23 -16.87
N LEU A 335 5.90 -35.93 -17.15
CA LEU A 335 5.32 -35.28 -18.33
C LEU A 335 5.94 -35.82 -19.63
N SER A 336 7.27 -35.95 -19.66
CA SER A 336 8.01 -36.53 -20.79
C SER A 336 7.58 -37.95 -21.08
N ASP A 337 7.47 -38.80 -20.05
CA ASP A 337 7.02 -40.19 -20.18
C ASP A 337 5.56 -40.26 -20.68
N LYS A 338 4.69 -39.36 -20.20
CA LYS A 338 3.30 -39.27 -20.66
C LYS A 338 3.20 -38.88 -22.14
N ILE A 339 3.95 -37.85 -22.57
CA ILE A 339 3.98 -37.40 -23.97
C ILE A 339 4.56 -38.51 -24.86
N SER A 340 5.67 -39.14 -24.45
CA SER A 340 6.34 -40.20 -25.21
C SER A 340 5.44 -41.42 -25.43
N ARG A 341 4.71 -41.86 -24.40
CA ARG A 341 3.70 -42.94 -24.53
C ARG A 341 2.59 -42.57 -25.51
N ALA A 342 2.05 -41.36 -25.40
CA ALA A 342 1.00 -40.88 -26.31
C ALA A 342 1.50 -40.80 -27.76
N LEU A 343 2.70 -40.26 -27.98
CA LEU A 343 3.31 -40.12 -29.30
C LEU A 343 3.59 -41.48 -29.95
N THR A 344 4.10 -42.44 -29.17
CA THR A 344 4.39 -43.80 -29.67
C THR A 344 3.11 -44.51 -30.09
N ALA A 345 2.04 -44.39 -29.29
CA ALA A 345 0.73 -44.95 -29.63
C ALA A 345 0.13 -44.29 -30.88
N ALA A 346 0.12 -42.96 -30.95
CA ALA A 346 -0.43 -42.22 -32.09
C ALA A 346 0.31 -42.53 -33.39
N LYS A 347 1.65 -42.58 -33.37
CA LYS A 347 2.47 -42.97 -34.54
C LYS A 347 2.16 -44.38 -35.00
N LYS A 348 2.12 -45.35 -34.07
CA LYS A 348 1.77 -46.73 -34.40
C LYS A 348 0.40 -46.80 -35.07
N ASP A 349 -0.64 -46.22 -34.48
CA ASP A 349 -1.98 -46.27 -35.06
C ASP A 349 -2.04 -45.57 -36.43
N ASN A 350 -1.31 -44.46 -36.61
CA ASN A 350 -1.26 -43.76 -37.89
C ASN A 350 -0.52 -44.56 -38.97
N ASP A 351 0.61 -45.19 -38.64
CA ASP A 351 1.43 -45.96 -39.59
C ASP A 351 0.74 -47.25 -40.06
N PHE A 352 -0.13 -47.85 -39.22
CA PHE A 352 -0.81 -49.11 -39.55
C PHE A 352 -2.27 -48.94 -40.00
N ILE A 353 -2.97 -47.91 -39.53
CA ILE A 353 -4.43 -47.77 -39.71
C ILE A 353 -4.76 -46.54 -40.55
N TYR A 354 -4.41 -45.35 -40.08
CA TYR A 354 -5.00 -44.11 -40.61
C TYR A 354 -4.25 -43.49 -41.80
N HIS A 355 -2.92 -43.63 -41.83
CA HIS A 355 -2.03 -43.03 -42.83
C HIS A 355 -2.28 -41.53 -43.05
N ASP A 356 -2.69 -40.81 -42.00
CA ASP A 356 -2.97 -39.39 -42.05
C ASP A 356 -1.65 -38.61 -42.18
N ARG A 357 -1.67 -37.54 -42.99
CA ARG A 357 -0.46 -36.76 -43.26
C ARG A 357 -0.14 -35.90 -42.05
N VAL A 358 1.08 -36.04 -41.50
CA VAL A 358 1.57 -35.20 -40.41
C VAL A 358 1.90 -33.80 -40.96
N PRO A 359 1.19 -32.73 -40.55
CA PRO A 359 1.48 -31.36 -40.94
C PRO A 359 2.73 -30.83 -40.23
N GLU A 360 3.32 -29.75 -40.74
CA GLU A 360 4.38 -29.03 -40.03
C GLU A 360 3.80 -28.16 -38.92
N VAL A 361 4.57 -27.93 -37.84
CA VAL A 361 4.13 -27.15 -36.67
C VAL A 361 3.65 -25.74 -37.05
N LYS A 362 4.26 -25.12 -38.07
CA LYS A 362 3.90 -23.78 -38.56
C LYS A 362 2.53 -23.72 -39.24
N ASP A 363 2.04 -24.86 -39.73
CA ASP A 363 0.76 -24.96 -40.45
C ASP A 363 -0.39 -25.33 -39.50
N LEU A 364 -0.10 -25.56 -38.22
CA LEU A 364 -1.10 -25.87 -37.20
C LEU A 364 -1.88 -24.64 -36.76
N GLU A 365 -3.17 -24.82 -36.47
CA GLU A 365 -3.98 -23.78 -35.86
C GLU A 365 -3.41 -23.38 -34.48
N HIS A 366 -3.36 -22.06 -34.23
CA HIS A 366 -2.90 -21.53 -32.95
C HIS A 366 -3.85 -21.91 -31.82
N ILE A 367 -3.30 -22.33 -30.69
CA ILE A 367 -4.07 -22.65 -29.49
C ILE A 367 -4.64 -21.33 -28.93
N GLY A 368 -5.94 -21.29 -28.63
CA GLY A 368 -6.54 -20.12 -27.98
C GLY A 368 -5.93 -19.84 -26.60
N LYS A 369 -6.24 -18.68 -26.01
CA LYS A 369 -5.80 -18.31 -24.66
C LYS A 369 -7.01 -18.04 -23.77
N ALA A 370 -6.91 -18.37 -22.49
CA ALA A 370 -7.93 -18.09 -21.48
C ALA A 370 -7.29 -17.67 -20.16
N ALA A 371 -7.47 -16.40 -19.77
CA ALA A 371 -7.01 -15.89 -18.48
C ALA A 371 -8.13 -16.03 -17.43
N LEU A 372 -7.80 -16.68 -16.30
CA LEU A 372 -8.68 -16.78 -15.12
C LEU A 372 -8.17 -15.96 -13.94
N VAL A 373 -7.01 -15.32 -14.10
CA VAL A 373 -6.33 -14.56 -13.06
C VAL A 373 -6.28 -13.09 -13.37
N LYS A 374 -6.21 -12.29 -12.32
CA LYS A 374 -5.95 -10.85 -12.39
C LYS A 374 -5.18 -10.40 -11.16
N ALA A 375 -4.39 -9.35 -11.33
CA ALA A 375 -3.73 -8.68 -10.22
C ALA A 375 -4.79 -8.10 -9.27
N THR A 376 -4.70 -8.41 -7.98
CA THR A 376 -5.64 -7.89 -6.98
C THR A 376 -5.43 -6.38 -6.80
N ALA A 377 -6.50 -5.59 -6.89
CA ALA A 377 -6.40 -4.16 -6.65
C ALA A 377 -6.04 -3.89 -5.17
N ILE A 378 -5.03 -3.04 -4.94
CA ILE A 378 -4.62 -2.64 -3.60
C ILE A 378 -5.44 -1.43 -3.18
N THR A 379 -6.38 -1.63 -2.27
CA THR A 379 -7.22 -0.57 -1.71
C THR A 379 -7.35 -0.82 -0.21
N PRO A 380 -6.70 0.00 0.64
CA PRO A 380 -6.83 -0.14 2.09
C PRO A 380 -8.29 -0.04 2.56
N PRO A 381 -8.70 -0.78 3.60
CA PRO A 381 -7.87 -1.70 4.39
C PRO A 381 -7.64 -3.06 3.69
N LEU A 382 -6.43 -3.59 3.79
CA LEU A 382 -6.02 -4.91 3.30
C LEU A 382 -6.12 -6.00 4.38
N SER A 383 -5.99 -5.61 5.66
CA SER A 383 -6.15 -6.49 6.82
C SER A 383 -7.61 -6.77 7.15
N ALA A 384 -7.87 -7.95 7.68
CA ALA A 384 -9.16 -8.33 8.21
C ALA A 384 -9.46 -7.57 9.51
N LYS A 385 -10.68 -7.03 9.63
CA LYS A 385 -11.14 -6.31 10.84
C LYS A 385 -10.23 -5.14 11.23
N PHE A 386 -9.76 -4.38 10.24
CA PHE A 386 -8.97 -3.17 10.46
C PHE A 386 -9.68 -2.18 11.40
N THR A 387 -8.92 -1.54 12.28
CA THR A 387 -9.38 -0.46 13.16
C THR A 387 -8.26 0.56 13.22
N ASP A 388 -8.57 1.82 12.90
CA ASP A 388 -7.60 2.90 12.89
C ASP A 388 -7.33 3.41 14.30
N LEU A 389 -6.09 3.25 14.77
CA LEU A 389 -5.64 3.72 16.08
C LEU A 389 -5.82 5.24 16.28
N PHE A 390 -5.91 6.01 15.19
CA PHE A 390 -6.02 7.47 15.22
C PHE A 390 -7.35 7.95 14.67
N GLU A 391 -8.40 7.13 14.60
CA GLU A 391 -9.68 7.47 13.97
C GLU A 391 -10.23 8.85 14.41
N LYS A 392 -10.15 9.16 15.71
CA LYS A 392 -10.61 10.43 16.30
C LYS A 392 -9.72 11.65 15.97
N MET A 393 -8.51 11.44 15.48
CA MET A 393 -7.55 12.51 15.23
C MET A 393 -7.88 13.23 13.91
N VAL A 394 -7.97 14.55 13.97
CA VAL A 394 -8.35 15.40 12.84
C VAL A 394 -7.19 15.52 11.84
N PRO A 395 -7.39 15.31 10.53
CA PRO A 395 -6.34 15.46 9.51
C PRO A 395 -5.69 16.85 9.48
N MET A 396 -4.40 16.90 9.15
CA MET A 396 -3.60 18.12 9.11
C MET A 396 -4.16 19.19 8.16
N ALA A 397 -4.66 18.77 7.00
CA ALA A 397 -5.27 19.68 6.03
C ALA A 397 -6.47 20.44 6.62
N VAL A 398 -7.25 19.80 7.51
CA VAL A 398 -8.38 20.43 8.19
C VAL A 398 -7.88 21.37 9.28
N GLN A 399 -6.87 20.99 10.06
CA GLN A 399 -6.29 21.84 11.09
C GLN A 399 -5.68 23.13 10.50
N GLN A 400 -4.93 23.01 9.41
CA GLN A 400 -4.36 24.13 8.67
C GLN A 400 -5.47 25.04 8.12
N SER A 401 -6.51 24.45 7.51
CA SER A 401 -7.65 25.20 6.99
C SER A 401 -8.40 25.96 8.09
N MET A 402 -8.56 25.35 9.28
CA MET A 402 -9.21 25.97 10.43
C MET A 402 -8.40 27.15 11.00
N SER A 403 -7.07 27.01 11.04
CA SER A 403 -6.16 28.09 11.44
C SER A 403 -6.26 29.29 10.50
N VAL A 404 -6.18 29.04 9.18
CA VAL A 404 -6.33 30.08 8.15
C VAL A 404 -7.71 30.75 8.22
N TYR A 405 -8.77 29.98 8.44
CA TYR A 405 -10.11 30.53 8.63
C TYR A 405 -10.20 31.44 9.86
N SER A 406 -9.64 31.00 10.99
CA SER A 406 -9.66 31.76 12.24
C SER A 406 -8.90 33.08 12.11
N GLN A 407 -7.75 33.06 11.43
CA GLN A 407 -7.00 34.27 11.11
C GLN A 407 -7.81 35.24 10.24
N ARG A 408 -8.39 34.76 9.12
CA ARG A 408 -9.21 35.59 8.22
C ARG A 408 -10.44 36.18 8.91
N LYS A 409 -11.06 35.41 9.81
CA LYS A 409 -12.18 35.87 10.65
C LYS A 409 -11.70 37.02 11.55
N ALA A 410 -10.59 36.85 12.25
CA ALA A 410 -10.03 37.89 13.12
C ALA A 410 -9.67 39.16 12.35
N GLU A 411 -9.00 39.03 11.20
CA GLU A 411 -8.67 40.16 10.31
C GLU A 411 -9.93 40.90 9.86
N THR A 412 -10.97 40.17 9.45
CA THR A 412 -12.23 40.78 9.00
C THR A 412 -12.94 41.52 10.13
N VAL A 413 -13.05 40.89 11.30
CA VAL A 413 -13.68 41.50 12.48
C VAL A 413 -12.90 42.75 12.91
N ASN A 414 -11.57 42.65 13.03
CA ASN A 414 -10.72 43.76 13.43
C ASN A 414 -10.79 44.92 12.44
N ARG A 415 -10.79 44.63 11.14
CA ARG A 415 -10.94 45.66 10.10
C ARG A 415 -12.29 46.38 10.21
N LEU A 416 -13.39 45.64 10.33
CA LEU A 416 -14.72 46.24 10.44
C LEU A 416 -14.85 47.08 11.72
N VAL A 417 -14.40 46.56 12.85
CA VAL A 417 -14.39 47.28 14.14
C VAL A 417 -13.51 48.53 14.06
N GLY A 418 -12.32 48.42 13.44
CA GLY A 418 -11.41 49.55 13.22
C GLY A 418 -12.05 50.66 12.39
N THR A 419 -12.61 50.32 11.23
CA THR A 419 -13.30 51.28 10.36
C THR A 419 -14.49 51.94 11.06
N MET A 420 -15.29 51.18 11.82
CA MET A 420 -16.40 51.75 12.59
C MET A 420 -15.91 52.73 13.66
N ARG A 421 -14.81 52.41 14.35
CA ARG A 421 -14.21 53.30 15.36
C ARG A 421 -13.64 54.56 14.74
N GLU A 422 -12.91 54.45 13.63
CA GLU A 422 -12.36 55.59 12.89
C GLU A 422 -13.48 56.52 12.38
N ALA A 423 -14.52 55.96 11.77
CA ALA A 423 -15.66 56.74 11.29
C ALA A 423 -16.42 57.42 12.43
N THR A 424 -16.60 56.72 13.56
CA THR A 424 -17.25 57.31 14.75
C THR A 424 -16.41 58.44 15.34
N ASN A 425 -15.08 58.25 15.45
CA ASN A 425 -14.17 59.27 15.95
C ASN A 425 -14.11 60.48 15.02
N LEU A 426 -14.08 60.26 13.70
CA LEU A 426 -14.13 61.34 12.72
C LEU A 426 -15.45 62.11 12.81
N CYS A 427 -16.58 61.41 12.87
CA CYS A 427 -17.90 62.02 13.02
C CYS A 427 -17.97 62.86 14.31
N ASN A 428 -17.56 62.30 15.44
CA ASN A 428 -17.52 63.00 16.72
C ASN A 428 -16.59 64.23 16.68
N GLY A 429 -15.43 64.12 16.03
CA GLY A 429 -14.50 65.24 15.85
C GLY A 429 -15.07 66.37 14.98
N VAL A 430 -15.75 66.02 13.88
CA VAL A 430 -16.43 66.98 13.00
C VAL A 430 -17.62 67.64 13.71
N LEU A 431 -18.45 66.87 14.42
CA LEU A 431 -19.57 67.44 15.18
C LEU A 431 -19.07 68.39 16.27
N ALA A 432 -18.00 68.04 16.98
CA ALA A 432 -17.39 68.90 17.99
C ALA A 432 -16.82 70.19 17.38
N SER A 433 -16.16 70.13 16.23
CA SER A 433 -15.59 71.34 15.58
C SER A 433 -16.65 72.30 15.05
N LEU A 434 -17.86 71.78 14.78
CA LEU A 434 -19.03 72.57 14.38
C LEU A 434 -19.89 72.99 15.58
N ASN A 435 -19.46 72.70 16.82
CA ASN A 435 -20.22 72.89 18.05
C ASN A 435 -21.61 72.21 18.03
N LEU A 436 -21.76 71.10 17.32
CA LEU A 436 -23.01 70.36 17.20
C LEU A 436 -23.06 69.18 18.21
N PRO A 437 -24.22 68.90 18.80
CA PRO A 437 -25.52 69.56 18.60
C PRO A 437 -25.74 70.81 19.49
N ALA A 438 -24.77 71.18 20.34
CA ALA A 438 -24.90 72.28 21.31
C ALA A 438 -25.36 73.62 20.69
N ALA A 439 -24.84 73.97 19.51
CA ALA A 439 -25.18 75.20 18.79
C ALA A 439 -26.65 75.26 18.32
N LEU A 440 -27.33 74.12 18.18
CA LEU A 440 -28.75 74.07 17.84
C LEU A 440 -29.65 74.07 19.09
N GLU A 441 -29.12 73.61 20.21
CA GLU A 441 -29.83 73.50 21.49
C GLU A 441 -29.76 74.81 22.29
N ASP A 442 -28.74 75.63 22.07
CA ASP A 442 -28.53 76.91 22.76
C ASP A 442 -29.36 78.05 22.13
N LEU A 443 -30.68 78.02 22.35
CA LEU A 443 -31.62 79.01 21.82
C LEU A 443 -31.63 80.33 22.59
N SER A 444 -31.17 80.33 23.85
CA SER A 444 -31.29 81.48 24.78
C SER A 444 -29.96 82.01 25.30
N GLY A 445 -28.84 81.27 25.21
CA GLY A 445 -27.52 81.69 25.69
C GLY A 445 -27.33 81.66 27.22
N ASP A 446 -28.40 81.39 27.98
CA ASP A 446 -28.42 81.45 29.45
C ASP A 446 -28.40 80.07 30.13
N SER A 447 -28.43 78.97 29.38
CA SER A 447 -28.53 77.60 29.92
C SER A 447 -27.59 76.60 29.24
N ILE A 448 -27.09 75.62 29.99
CA ILE A 448 -26.22 74.56 29.44
C ILE A 448 -27.04 73.68 28.47
N PRO A 449 -26.56 73.47 27.23
CA PRO A 449 -27.23 72.59 26.26
C PRO A 449 -27.47 71.17 26.78
N GLN A 450 -28.63 70.61 26.47
CA GLN A 450 -29.10 69.32 26.98
C GLN A 450 -28.12 68.17 26.65
N SER A 451 -27.55 68.15 25.45
CA SER A 451 -26.57 67.13 25.02
C SER A 451 -25.28 67.12 25.85
N ILE A 452 -24.87 68.28 26.39
CA ILE A 452 -23.70 68.39 27.27
C ILE A 452 -24.05 67.85 28.67
N VAL A 453 -25.24 68.18 29.17
CA VAL A 453 -25.73 67.67 30.47
C VAL A 453 -25.83 66.14 30.46
N GLU A 454 -26.36 65.56 29.39
CA GLU A 454 -26.47 64.10 29.24
C GLU A 454 -25.10 63.42 29.19
N LYS A 455 -24.14 63.97 28.43
CA LYS A 455 -22.75 63.47 28.41
C LYS A 455 -22.08 63.59 29.77
N ALA A 456 -22.28 64.69 30.49
CA ALA A 456 -21.75 64.88 31.83
C ALA A 456 -22.30 63.84 32.82
N HIS A 457 -23.62 63.59 32.80
CA HIS A 457 -24.23 62.55 33.61
C HIS A 457 -23.71 61.14 33.25
N ALA A 458 -23.53 60.84 31.96
CA ALA A 458 -22.96 59.56 31.53
C ALA A 458 -21.53 59.34 32.06
N ILE A 459 -20.68 60.39 32.04
CA ILE A 459 -19.32 60.33 32.60
C ILE A 459 -19.35 60.12 34.11
N VAL A 460 -20.23 60.84 34.83
CA VAL A 460 -20.39 60.67 36.28
C VAL A 460 -20.86 59.26 36.64
N GLN A 461 -21.80 58.68 35.88
CA GLN A 461 -22.25 57.30 36.05
C GLN A 461 -21.14 56.27 35.83
N GLN A 462 -20.17 56.57 34.95
CA GLN A 462 -18.99 55.71 34.72
C GLN A 462 -17.89 55.87 35.79
N GLY A 463 -18.15 56.61 36.87
CA GLY A 463 -17.19 56.83 37.96
C GLY A 463 -16.39 58.12 37.83
N GLY A 464 -16.72 58.97 36.85
CA GLY A 464 -16.12 60.29 36.67
C GLY A 464 -14.60 60.25 36.53
N LEU A 465 -13.94 61.32 36.98
CA LEU A 465 -12.48 61.45 36.92
C LEU A 465 -11.75 60.39 37.73
N GLN A 466 -12.32 59.97 38.87
CA GLN A 466 -11.70 59.03 39.79
C GLN A 466 -11.45 57.66 39.14
N SER A 467 -12.33 57.23 38.23
CA SER A 467 -12.15 55.99 37.47
C SER A 467 -10.90 56.04 36.58
N ILE A 468 -10.66 57.17 35.91
CA ILE A 468 -9.50 57.39 35.04
C ILE A 468 -8.22 57.48 35.88
N GLU A 469 -8.27 58.22 36.99
CA GLU A 469 -7.13 58.33 37.92
C GLU A 469 -6.73 56.97 38.50
N GLN A 470 -7.70 56.11 38.82
CA GLN A 470 -7.44 54.75 39.28
C GLN A 470 -6.77 53.92 38.18
N LEU A 471 -7.29 53.95 36.95
CA LEU A 471 -6.67 53.23 35.82
C LEU A 471 -5.23 53.69 35.54
N ILE A 472 -4.97 55.00 35.63
CA ILE A 472 -3.62 55.56 35.49
C ILE A 472 -2.71 55.12 36.64
N ARG A 473 -3.23 55.02 37.87
CA ARG A 473 -2.47 54.57 39.04
C ARG A 473 -2.12 53.08 38.97
N ASP A 474 -3.02 52.25 38.45
CA ASP A 474 -2.82 50.80 38.38
C ASP A 474 -1.90 50.37 37.22
N LEU A 475 -1.78 51.20 36.18
CA LEU A 475 -1.01 50.87 34.98
C LEU A 475 0.48 50.55 35.26
N PRO A 476 1.23 51.33 36.07
CA PRO A 476 2.61 51.02 36.42
C PRO A 476 2.75 49.75 37.26
N GLU A 477 1.78 49.45 38.13
CA GLU A 477 1.79 48.24 38.96
C GLU A 477 1.63 46.99 38.09
N LEU A 478 0.67 47.01 37.15
CA LEU A 478 0.47 45.92 36.18
C LEU A 478 1.70 45.71 35.29
N LEU A 479 2.34 46.79 34.85
CA LEU A 479 3.58 46.72 34.08
C LEU A 479 4.72 46.09 34.91
N THR A 480 4.86 46.52 36.17
CA THR A 480 5.90 46.02 37.08
C THR A 480 5.70 44.53 37.34
N ARG A 481 4.47 44.10 37.62
CA ARG A 481 4.13 42.69 37.79
C ARG A 481 4.48 41.85 36.56
N ASN A 482 4.20 42.33 35.36
CA ASN A 482 4.57 41.62 34.13
C ASN A 482 6.09 41.52 33.94
N ARG A 483 6.85 42.57 34.34
CA ARG A 483 8.32 42.53 34.34
C ARG A 483 8.86 41.54 35.36
N GLU A 484 8.33 41.54 36.58
CA GLU A 484 8.74 40.59 37.64
C GLU A 484 8.52 39.14 37.21
N ILE A 485 7.36 38.83 36.62
CA ILE A 485 7.08 37.49 36.09
C ILE A 485 8.10 37.11 35.01
N LEU A 486 8.43 38.05 34.11
CA LEU A 486 9.40 37.82 33.05
C LEU A 486 10.81 37.59 33.61
N ASP A 487 11.24 38.44 34.55
CA ASP A 487 12.55 38.38 35.19
C ASP A 487 12.70 37.10 36.03
N GLU A 488 11.65 36.66 36.71
CA GLU A 488 11.64 35.39 37.45
C GLU A 488 11.83 34.20 36.51
N VAL A 489 11.16 34.17 35.36
CA VAL A 489 11.32 33.14 34.33
C VAL A 489 12.74 33.17 33.75
N TYR A 490 13.30 34.36 33.47
CA TYR A 490 14.68 34.49 32.98
C TYR A 490 15.71 34.03 34.02
N THR A 491 15.49 34.35 35.29
CA THR A 491 16.42 33.98 36.37
C THR A 491 16.40 32.48 36.61
N HIS A 492 15.22 31.84 36.62
CA HIS A 492 15.11 30.39 36.77
C HIS A 492 15.71 29.62 35.57
N THR A 493 15.61 30.16 34.36
CA THR A 493 16.24 29.54 33.18
C THR A 493 17.77 29.69 33.20
N HIS A 494 18.31 30.83 33.65
CA HIS A 494 19.76 31.04 33.77
C HIS A 494 20.41 30.23 34.91
N THR A 495 19.74 30.11 36.06
CA THR A 495 20.25 29.29 37.18
C THR A 495 20.24 27.80 36.84
N HIS A 496 19.28 27.31 36.03
CA HIS A 496 19.27 25.93 35.55
C HIS A 496 20.31 25.64 34.46
N THR A 497 20.71 26.61 33.64
CA THR A 497 21.80 26.40 32.64
C THR A 497 23.19 26.29 33.27
N HIS A 498 23.40 26.74 34.51
CA HIS A 498 24.70 26.68 35.19
C HIS A 498 24.97 25.38 35.98
N VAL A 499 24.03 24.42 36.03
CA VAL A 499 24.16 23.19 36.86
C VAL A 499 24.70 21.97 36.08
N HIS A 500 24.98 22.07 34.77
CA HIS A 500 25.54 20.93 34.01
C HIS A 500 26.64 21.31 33.01
N ILE A 501 27.78 21.80 33.51
CA ILE A 501 29.08 21.61 32.83
C ILE A 501 30.15 21.35 33.90
N PRO A 502 30.54 20.08 34.18
CA PRO A 502 31.85 19.85 34.78
C PRO A 502 32.88 20.13 33.68
N MET A 503 33.57 21.26 33.79
CA MET A 503 34.83 21.52 33.09
C MET A 503 35.80 20.38 33.43
N ILE A 504 35.94 19.41 32.52
CA ILE A 504 37.09 18.52 32.51
C ILE A 504 38.26 19.39 32.02
N CYS A 505 39.07 19.86 32.96
CA CYS A 505 40.41 20.36 32.67
C CYS A 505 41.22 19.21 32.06
N ILE A 506 41.58 19.34 30.79
CA ILE A 506 42.70 18.61 30.19
C ILE A 506 43.91 19.53 30.33
N VAL A 507 44.88 19.07 31.13
CA VAL A 507 46.28 19.56 31.15
C VAL A 507 47.03 18.91 29.99
#